data_AF-A0A3C1WXR3-F1
#
_entry.id   AF-A0A3C1WXR3-F1
#
_cell.length_a   1.000
_cell.length_b   1.000
_cell.length_c   1.000
_cell.angle_alpha   90.00
_cell.angle_beta   90.00
_cell.angle_gamma   90.00
#
_symmetry.space_group_name_H-M   'P 1'
#
loop_
_entity.id
_entity.type
_entity.pdbx_description
1 polymer ?
#
loop_
_entity_poly.entity_id
_entity_poly.type
_entity_poly.pdbx_seq_one_letter_code
_entity_poly.pdbx_strand_id
1 'polypeptide(L)' 'MGQTITSGDLVKKLGGELIGDTNILINSVASLESANKNSVSFFNNSKYLSLLKNTKAALVIL' A
#
# COMPACT_ATOMS: atom_id res chain seq x y z
N MET A 1 -7.02 -9.69 17.46
CA MET A 1 -7.47 -8.42 16.84
C MET A 1 -6.54 -8.05 15.70
N GLY A 2 -6.97 -8.14 14.44
CA GLY A 2 -6.21 -7.59 13.32
C GLY A 2 -6.32 -6.05 13.35
N GLN A 3 -5.20 -5.34 13.33
CA GLN A 3 -5.21 -3.89 13.47
C GLN A 3 -5.38 -3.26 12.08
N THR A 4 -6.55 -2.67 11.82
CA THR A 4 -6.77 -1.86 10.62
C THR A 4 -6.24 -0.46 10.88
N ILE A 5 -5.37 0.03 10.00
CA ILE A 5 -4.72 1.33 10.07
C ILE A 5 -5.04 2.13 8.81
N THR A 6 -5.21 3.43 8.90
CA THR A 6 -5.38 4.26 7.71
C THR A 6 -4.04 4.51 7.03
N SER A 7 -4.06 4.70 5.71
CA SER A 7 -2.88 5.08 4.93
C SER A 7 -2.15 6.29 5.52
N GLY A 8 -2.90 7.28 6.02
CA GLY A 8 -2.34 8.45 6.72
C GLY A 8 -1.63 8.11 8.04
N ASP A 9 -2.21 7.26 8.89
CA ASP A 9 -1.54 6.85 10.16
C ASP A 9 -0.31 5.98 9.86
N LEU A 10 -0.39 5.15 8.82
CA LEU A 10 0.71 4.30 8.37
C LEU A 10 1.91 5.15 7.90
N VAL A 11 1.68 6.16 7.05
CA VAL A 11 2.72 7.09 6.62
C VAL A 11 3.23 7.93 7.79
N LYS A 12 2.37 8.34 8.71
CA LYS A 12 2.78 9.08 9.90
C LYS A 12 3.67 8.26 10.85
N LYS A 13 3.47 6.94 10.92
CA LYS A 13 4.31 6.00 11.69
C LYS A 13 5.61 5.62 10.99
N LEU A 14 5.55 5.32 9.70
CA LEU A 14 6.72 4.93 8.90
C LEU A 14 7.62 6.14 8.60
N GLY A 15 7.03 7.33 8.54
CA GLY A 15 7.66 8.52 7.98
C GLY A 15 7.65 8.46 6.46
N GLY A 16 7.37 9.60 5.83
CA GLY A 16 7.34 9.71 4.37
C GLY A 16 6.28 10.69 3.89
N GLU A 17 6.10 10.71 2.57
CA GLU A 17 5.07 11.51 1.91
C GLU A 17 3.95 10.59 1.45
N LEU A 18 2.70 10.93 1.79
CA LEU A 18 1.54 10.26 1.24
C LEU A 18 1.03 11.06 0.05
N ILE A 19 0.98 10.41 -1.12
CA ILE A 19 0.39 10.99 -2.32
C ILE A 19 -0.95 10.30 -2.57
N GLY A 20 -2.05 11.04 -2.43
CA GLY A 20 -3.43 10.54 -2.58
C GLY A 20 -4.22 10.60 -1.27
N ASP A 21 -5.10 9.63 -1.07
CA ASP A 21 -6.03 9.58 0.06
C ASP A 21 -5.39 9.01 1.34
N THR A 22 -5.40 9.81 2.42
CA THR A 22 -4.96 9.42 3.77
C THR A 22 -5.99 8.58 4.54
N ASN A 23 -7.20 8.41 4.01
CA ASN A 23 -8.32 7.77 4.69
C ASN A 23 -8.58 6.32 4.20
N ILE A 24 -7.63 5.73 3.48
CA ILE A 24 -7.73 4.36 2.97
C ILE A 24 -7.46 3.39 4.11
N LEU A 25 -8.35 2.43 4.33
CA LEU A 25 -8.19 1.42 5.37
C LEU A 25 -7.28 0.28 4.90
N ILE A 26 -6.18 0.08 5.61
CA ILE A 26 -5.23 -1.00 5.39
C ILE A 26 -5.40 -2.02 6.50
N ASN A 27 -5.66 -3.27 6.14
CA ASN A 27 -5.81 -4.37 7.10
C ASN A 27 -4.86 -5.55 6.84
N SER A 28 -4.14 -5.52 5.71
CA SER A 28 -3.28 -6.62 5.27
C SER A 28 -2.05 -6.07 4.55
N VAL A 29 -1.01 -6.89 4.47
CA VAL A 29 0.20 -6.61 3.69
C VAL A 29 0.30 -7.68 2.62
N ALA A 30 0.50 -7.29 1.36
CA ALA A 30 0.57 -8.23 0.24
C ALA A 30 1.51 -7.71 -0.85
N SER A 31 2.08 -8.62 -1.63
CA SER A 31 2.85 -8.29 -2.84
C SER A 31 1.95 -7.71 -3.93
N LEU A 32 2.52 -6.92 -4.85
CA LEU A 32 1.77 -6.24 -5.93
C LEU A 32 0.81 -7.16 -6.70
N GLU A 33 1.13 -8.45 -6.82
CA GLU A 33 0.34 -9.48 -7.54
C GLU A 33 -0.90 -9.95 -6.79
N SER A 34 -0.79 -10.15 -5.47
CA SER A 34 -1.89 -10.64 -4.60
C SER A 34 -2.54 -9.53 -3.79
N ALA A 35 -2.11 -8.29 -3.98
CA ALA A 35 -2.64 -7.17 -3.26
C ALA A 35 -4.11 -6.94 -3.59
N ASN A 36 -4.85 -6.53 -2.57
CA ASN A 36 -6.24 -6.18 -2.65
C ASN A 36 -6.47 -4.75 -2.16
N LYS A 37 -7.71 -4.29 -2.28
CA LYS A 37 -8.13 -2.92 -1.97
C LYS A 37 -7.94 -2.47 -0.51
N ASN A 38 -7.52 -3.35 0.39
CA ASN A 38 -7.16 -3.03 1.77
C ASN A 38 -5.73 -3.49 2.12
N SER A 39 -4.94 -3.84 1.11
CA SER A 39 -3.56 -4.28 1.29
C SER A 39 -2.58 -3.18 0.96
N VAL A 40 -1.50 -3.12 1.72
CA VAL A 40 -0.31 -2.35 1.37
C VAL A 40 0.69 -3.24 0.61
N SER A 41 1.23 -2.71 -0.47
CA SER A 41 2.31 -3.32 -1.24
C SER A 41 3.55 -2.45 -1.24
N PHE A 42 4.69 -3.09 -1.53
CA PHE A 42 5.97 -2.41 -1.68
C PHE A 42 6.50 -2.64 -3.10
N PHE A 43 6.95 -1.57 -3.74
CA PHE A 43 7.55 -1.57 -5.06
C PHE A 43 8.99 -1.08 -4.94
N ASN A 44 9.96 -1.97 -5.17
CA ASN A 44 11.39 -1.66 -5.02
C ASN A 44 12.16 -1.66 -6.35
N ASN A 45 11.53 -2.06 -7.45
CA ASN A 45 12.28 -2.46 -8.64
C ASN A 45 11.47 -2.29 -9.91
N SER A 46 12.05 -1.62 -10.91
CA SER A 46 11.38 -1.29 -12.17
C SER A 46 10.89 -2.50 -12.97
N LYS A 47 11.44 -3.69 -12.73
CA LYS A 47 10.93 -4.94 -13.33
C LYS A 47 9.47 -5.25 -12.97
N TYR A 48 8.95 -4.67 -11.88
CA TYR A 48 7.57 -4.85 -11.43
C TYR A 48 6.62 -3.75 -11.90
N LEU A 49 7.04 -2.86 -12.83
CA LEU A 49 6.18 -1.79 -13.35
C LEU A 49 4.88 -2.32 -13.96
N SER A 50 4.94 -3.47 -14.64
CA SER A 50 3.73 -4.12 -15.18
C SER A 50 2.77 -4.56 -14.08
N LEU A 51 3.30 -5.04 -12.94
CA LEU A 51 2.51 -5.43 -11.78
C LEU A 51 1.97 -4.21 -11.04
N LEU A 52 2.76 -3.14 -10.93
CA LEU A 52 2.33 -1.86 -10.36
C LEU A 52 1.12 -1.29 -11.11
N LYS A 53 1.11 -1.40 -12.44
CA LYS A 53 -0.03 -0.96 -13.25
C LYS A 53 -1.29 -1.83 -13.09
N ASN A 54 -1.13 -3.10 -12.72
CA ASN A 54 -2.24 -4.05 -12.57
C ASN A 54 -2.65 -4.27 -11.10
N THR A 55 -1.86 -3.76 -10.14
CA THR A 55 -2.07 -4.04 -8.73
C THR A 55 -3.40 -3.48 -8.24
N LYS A 56 -4.04 -4.21 -7.32
CA LYS A 56 -5.22 -3.73 -6.61
C LYS A 56 -4.89 -3.27 -5.19
N ALA A 57 -3.60 -3.06 -4.89
CA ALA A 57 -3.15 -2.54 -3.61
C ALA A 57 -3.81 -1.19 -3.33
N ALA A 58 -4.24 -0.99 -2.08
CA ALA A 58 -4.78 0.29 -1.63
C ALA A 58 -3.69 1.34 -1.44
N LEU A 59 -2.49 0.88 -1.07
CA LEU A 59 -1.31 1.71 -0.91
C LEU A 59 -0.12 0.97 -1.52
N VAL A 60 0.71 1.69 -2.27
CA VAL A 60 2.01 1.19 -2.73
C VAL A 60 3.10 2.10 -2.20
N ILE A 61 4.07 1.51 -1.53
CA ILE A 61 5.28 2.20 -1.09
C ILE A 61 6.30 2.08 -2.24
N LEU A 62 6.86 3.22 -2.67
CA LEU A 62 7.85 3.35 -3.75
C LEU A 62 9.26 3.59 -3.20
#